data_AF-A0A7J9G6X5-F1
#
_entry.id   AF-A0A7J9G6X5-F1
#
_cell.length_a   1.000
_cell.length_b   1.000
_cell.length_c   1.000
_cell.angle_alpha   90.00
_cell.angle_beta   90.00
_cell.angle_gamma   90.00
#
_symmetry.space_group_name_H-M   'P 1'
#
loop_
_entity.id
_entity.type
_entity.pdbx_description
1 polymer ?
#
loop_
_entity_poly.entity_id
_entity_poly.type
_entity_poly.pdbx_seq_one_letter_code
_entity_poly.pdbx_strand_id
1 'polypeptide(L)'
;MLLKTPFSLKRGSKALSLNNGRRLSKILFSCNAIYNPQVRIKREGQPETLNYRVFFEDASGKKISPWHDVPLHLGNGAFNFIVEIPKESSAKMEVATVELYTPIKQDTKKGKLRYYPYNINWNYGLLPQTW
;
A
#
# COMPACT_ATOMS: atom_id res chain seq x y z
N MET A 1 -28.27 -50.04 -33.36
CA MET A 1 -29.62 -49.89 -33.95
C MET A 1 -30.52 -49.31 -32.86
N LEU A 2 -31.23 -48.19 -32.93
CA LEU A 2 -31.61 -47.18 -33.95
C LEU A 2 -31.75 -45.87 -33.13
N LEU A 3 -31.06 -44.75 -33.41
CA LEU A 3 -31.28 -43.72 -34.43
C LEU A 3 -32.65 -42.97 -34.38
N LYS A 4 -32.55 -41.64 -34.19
CA LYS A 4 -33.30 -40.51 -34.80
C LYS A 4 -34.06 -39.56 -33.84
N THR A 5 -33.53 -38.34 -33.76
CA THR A 5 -34.19 -37.02 -33.63
C THR A 5 -35.26 -36.80 -34.73
N PRO A 6 -35.97 -35.65 -34.91
CA PRO A 6 -35.96 -34.32 -34.25
C PRO A 6 -37.38 -33.73 -33.97
N PHE A 7 -37.51 -32.60 -33.27
CA PHE A 7 -38.56 -31.61 -33.59
C PHE A 7 -38.11 -30.20 -33.17
N SER A 8 -38.31 -29.27 -34.09
CA SER A 8 -38.00 -27.83 -34.03
C SER A 8 -39.29 -27.06 -34.28
N LEU A 9 -39.55 -25.96 -33.57
CA LEU A 9 -39.77 -24.63 -34.16
C LEU A 9 -40.25 -23.55 -33.14
N LYS A 10 -39.54 -22.41 -33.19
CA LYS A 10 -39.99 -20.99 -33.23
C LYS A 10 -40.52 -20.23 -31.99
N ARG A 11 -39.69 -19.22 -31.65
CA ARG A 11 -39.95 -17.76 -31.46
C ARG A 11 -41.14 -17.31 -30.60
N GLY A 12 -40.79 -16.65 -29.49
CA GLY A 12 -41.60 -15.60 -28.86
C GLY A 12 -40.68 -14.54 -28.24
N SER A 13 -40.57 -13.40 -28.90
CA SER A 13 -39.87 -12.22 -28.41
C SER A 13 -40.65 -11.58 -27.26
N LYS A 14 -40.01 -11.34 -26.12
CA LYS A 14 -40.39 -10.24 -25.22
C LYS A 14 -39.11 -9.55 -24.76
N ALA A 15 -38.78 -8.48 -25.49
CA ALA A 15 -37.81 -7.50 -25.06
C ALA A 15 -38.33 -6.86 -23.76
N LEU A 16 -37.64 -7.12 -22.66
CA LEU A 16 -37.78 -6.30 -21.46
C LEU A 16 -36.77 -5.16 -21.60
N SER A 17 -37.29 -4.02 -22.07
CA SER A 17 -36.62 -2.74 -21.98
C SER A 17 -36.47 -2.37 -20.50
N LEU A 18 -35.25 -2.41 -20.01
CA LEU A 18 -34.86 -1.74 -18.78
C LEU A 18 -33.99 -0.55 -19.16
N ASN A 19 -34.65 0.59 -19.22
CA ASN A 19 -34.01 1.90 -19.21
C ASN A 19 -33.08 1.97 -17.99
N ASN A 20 -31.78 1.82 -18.20
CA ASN A 20 -30.79 2.13 -17.18
C ASN A 20 -29.86 3.21 -17.68
N GLY A 21 -30.46 4.35 -18.04
CA GLY A 21 -29.77 5.63 -18.10
C GLY A 21 -29.41 6.11 -16.69
N ARG A 22 -28.61 5.33 -15.96
CA ARG A 22 -27.87 5.87 -14.81
C ARG A 22 -26.56 6.38 -15.36
N ARG A 23 -26.49 7.69 -15.56
CA ARG A 23 -25.23 8.45 -15.53
C ARG A 23 -24.54 8.05 -14.22
N LEU A 24 -23.64 7.07 -14.29
CA LEU A 24 -22.62 6.88 -13.28
C LEU A 24 -21.77 8.15 -13.36
N SER A 25 -22.02 9.07 -12.43
CA SER A 25 -21.04 10.08 -12.07
C SER A 25 -19.75 9.30 -11.76
N LYS A 26 -18.79 9.36 -12.68
CA LYS A 26 -17.44 8.83 -12.49
C LYS A 26 -16.77 9.68 -11.40
N ILE A 27 -17.14 9.46 -10.15
CA ILE A 27 -16.29 9.78 -9.01
C ILE A 27 -15.25 8.65 -8.97
N LEU A 28 -14.31 8.69 -9.90
CA LEU A 28 -13.34 7.62 -10.10
C LEU A 28 -12.04 7.96 -9.38
N PHE A 29 -12.11 8.15 -8.07
CA PHE A 29 -10.93 8.28 -7.21
C PHE A 29 -11.17 7.66 -5.84
N SER A 30 -11.78 6.47 -5.75
CA SER A 30 -11.64 5.68 -4.53
C SER A 30 -10.28 4.99 -4.57
N CYS A 31 -9.30 5.52 -3.83
CA CYS A 31 -8.05 4.83 -3.59
C CYS A 31 -8.36 3.58 -2.75
N ASN A 32 -8.18 2.40 -3.34
CA ASN A 32 -8.30 1.14 -2.62
C ASN A 32 -6.90 0.75 -2.09
N ALA A 33 -6.79 0.56 -0.78
CA ALA A 33 -5.55 0.05 -0.16
C ALA A 33 -5.73 -1.42 0.18
N ILE A 34 -4.78 -2.26 -0.22
CA ILE A 34 -4.72 -3.68 0.15
C ILE A 34 -3.75 -3.79 1.33
N TYR A 35 -4.25 -4.17 2.50
CA TYR A 35 -3.39 -4.42 3.66
C TYR A 35 -3.10 -5.92 3.79
N ASN A 36 -1.91 -6.34 3.35
CA ASN A 36 -1.44 -7.72 3.47
C ASN A 36 0.09 -7.76 3.68
N PRO A 37 0.59 -7.30 4.85
CA PRO A 37 2.03 -7.20 5.08
C PRO A 37 2.68 -8.59 5.14
N GLN A 38 3.63 -8.83 4.23
CA GLN A 38 4.52 -10.00 4.26
C GLN A 38 5.80 -9.74 5.08
N VAL A 39 5.91 -8.54 5.63
CA VAL A 39 7.07 -8.03 6.39
C VAL A 39 6.66 -7.72 7.82
N ARG A 40 7.56 -7.95 8.76
CA ARG A 40 7.40 -7.64 10.18
C ARG A 40 8.24 -6.43 10.53
N ILE A 41 7.80 -5.71 11.56
CA ILE A 41 8.51 -4.53 12.06
C ILE A 41 9.20 -4.88 13.38
N LYS A 42 10.47 -4.50 13.49
CA LYS A 42 11.25 -4.58 14.72
C LYS A 42 11.74 -3.20 15.13
N ARG A 43 11.38 -2.80 16.34
CA ARG A 43 11.77 -1.51 16.93
C ARG A 43 13.00 -1.71 17.79
N GLU A 44 14.02 -0.88 17.58
CA GLU A 44 15.24 -0.85 18.38
C GLU A 44 15.46 0.56 18.91
N GLY A 45 15.91 0.67 20.17
CA GLY A 45 15.97 1.95 20.88
C GLY A 45 14.64 2.39 21.47
N GLN A 46 14.68 3.45 22.29
CA GLN A 46 13.48 4.02 22.90
C GLN A 46 12.82 5.01 21.95
N PRO A 47 11.48 5.02 21.82
CA PRO A 47 10.76 6.06 21.08
C PRO A 47 11.19 7.46 21.52
N GLU A 48 11.13 8.43 20.60
CA GLU A 48 11.52 9.83 20.85
C GLU A 48 12.98 10.00 21.30
N THR A 49 13.86 9.12 20.82
CA THR A 49 15.32 9.26 20.99
C THR A 49 16.05 9.26 19.65
N LEU A 50 17.26 9.83 19.64
CA LEU A 50 18.12 9.86 18.46
C LEU A 50 18.53 8.48 17.96
N ASN A 51 18.40 7.43 18.79
CA ASN A 51 18.79 6.06 18.47
C ASN A 51 17.60 5.17 18.10
N TYR A 52 16.37 5.71 18.10
CA TYR A 52 15.18 4.94 17.74
C TYR A 52 15.18 4.55 16.26
N ARG A 53 15.14 3.25 15.97
CA ARG A 53 15.12 2.71 14.61
C ARG A 53 14.00 1.69 14.46
N VAL A 54 13.41 1.68 13.28
CA VAL A 54 12.36 0.74 12.88
C VAL A 54 12.89 -0.08 11.71
N PHE A 55 13.31 -1.30 12.01
CA PHE A 55 13.79 -2.27 11.03
C PHE A 55 12.65 -3.12 10.48
N PHE A 56 12.85 -3.65 9.27
CA PHE A 56 11.96 -4.58 8.62
C PHE A 56 12.60 -5.97 8.67
N GLU A 57 11.79 -6.99 8.95
CA GLU A 57 12.19 -8.39 8.93
C GLU A 57 11.26 -9.17 7.99
N ASP A 58 11.80 -10.13 7.24
CA ASP A 58 11.00 -11.05 6.45
C ASP A 58 10.32 -12.12 7.34
N ALA A 59 9.58 -13.05 6.71
CA ALA A 59 8.91 -14.13 7.43
C ALA A 59 9.87 -15.07 8.18
N SER A 60 11.15 -15.12 7.81
CA SER A 60 12.20 -15.90 8.48
C SER A 60 12.86 -15.16 9.65
N GLY A 61 12.56 -13.88 9.84
CA GLY A 61 13.18 -13.01 10.84
C GLY A 61 14.49 -12.37 10.38
N LYS A 62 14.85 -12.49 9.09
CA LYS A 62 16.03 -11.83 8.54
C LYS A 62 15.73 -10.35 8.31
N LYS A 63 16.65 -9.46 8.73
CA LYS A 63 16.55 -8.01 8.44
C LYS A 63 16.60 -7.76 6.93
N ILE A 64 15.68 -6.94 6.45
CA ILE A 64 15.58 -6.49 5.07
C ILE A 64 15.48 -4.97 5.01
N SER A 65 15.87 -4.39 3.87
CA SER A 65 15.75 -2.98 3.56
C SER A 65 14.34 -2.65 3.07
N PRO A 66 13.59 -1.72 3.71
CA PRO A 66 12.34 -1.22 3.15
C PRO A 66 12.56 -0.53 1.80
N TRP A 67 13.74 0.02 1.54
CA TRP A 67 14.04 0.69 0.27
C TRP A 67 14.35 -0.31 -0.85
N HIS A 68 15.24 -1.28 -0.61
CA HIS A 68 15.78 -2.11 -1.68
C HIS A 68 15.07 -3.46 -1.82
N ASP A 69 14.67 -4.07 -0.71
CA ASP A 69 14.23 -5.48 -0.70
C ASP A 69 12.71 -5.64 -0.81
N VAL A 70 11.92 -4.61 -0.47
CA VAL A 70 10.47 -4.63 -0.67
C VAL A 70 10.17 -4.39 -2.15
N PRO A 71 9.41 -5.28 -2.83
CA PRO A 71 9.15 -5.12 -4.26
C PRO A 71 8.24 -3.90 -4.51
N LEU A 72 8.55 -3.07 -5.51
CA LEU A 72 7.67 -1.95 -5.89
C LEU A 72 6.31 -2.42 -6.41
N HIS A 73 6.30 -3.43 -7.26
CA HIS A 73 5.10 -3.90 -7.96
C HIS A 73 4.57 -5.20 -7.32
N LEU A 74 3.26 -5.25 -7.07
CA LEU A 74 2.54 -6.44 -6.57
C LEU A 74 1.77 -7.18 -7.67
N GLY A 75 1.73 -6.62 -8.89
CA GLY A 75 0.88 -7.08 -9.99
C GLY A 75 -0.48 -6.37 -10.03
N ASN A 76 -1.22 -6.54 -11.12
CA ASN A 76 -2.55 -5.95 -11.33
C ASN A 76 -2.62 -4.41 -11.16
N GLY A 77 -1.52 -3.71 -11.44
CA GLY A 77 -1.42 -2.26 -11.26
C GLY A 77 -1.32 -1.80 -9.81
N ALA A 78 -1.12 -2.71 -8.85
CA ALA A 78 -0.90 -2.40 -7.45
C ALA A 78 0.60 -2.22 -7.13
N PHE A 79 0.87 -1.26 -6.24
CA PHE A 79 2.20 -0.92 -5.77
C PHE A 79 2.29 -1.08 -4.26
N ASN A 80 3.47 -1.46 -3.77
CA ASN A 80 3.76 -1.35 -2.34
C ASN A 80 4.02 0.11 -1.99
N PHE A 81 3.43 0.55 -0.88
CA PHE A 81 3.65 1.85 -0.29
C PHE A 81 4.05 1.66 1.17
N ILE A 82 5.21 2.17 1.55
CA ILE A 82 5.73 2.03 2.91
C ILE A 82 5.43 3.32 3.65
N VAL A 83 4.55 3.24 4.65
CA VAL A 83 4.17 4.38 5.47
C VAL A 83 5.29 4.70 6.45
N GLU A 84 5.80 5.93 6.38
CA GLU A 84 6.80 6.46 7.30
C GLU A 84 6.13 7.30 8.40
N ILE A 85 5.17 8.15 8.00
CA ILE A 85 4.45 9.06 8.88
C ILE A 85 2.96 8.73 8.79
N PRO A 86 2.38 8.07 9.81
CA PRO A 86 0.96 7.80 9.86
C PRO A 86 0.12 9.07 9.83
N LYS A 87 -1.09 8.98 9.27
CA LYS A 87 -2.09 10.04 9.36
C LYS A 87 -2.33 10.47 10.82
N GLU A 88 -2.57 11.75 11.03
CA GLU A 88 -2.73 12.40 12.33
C GLU A 88 -1.46 12.34 13.22
N SER A 89 -0.27 12.22 12.62
CA SER A 89 1.01 12.32 13.34
C SER A 89 1.92 13.40 12.76
N SER A 90 2.91 13.85 13.55
CA SER A 90 3.81 14.96 13.20
C SER A 90 5.30 14.61 13.27
N ALA A 91 5.68 13.46 13.83
CA ALA A 91 7.08 13.03 13.85
C ALA A 91 7.57 12.84 12.41
N LYS A 92 8.60 13.60 11.99
CA LYS A 92 9.16 13.48 10.64
C LYS A 92 10.05 12.23 10.59
N MET A 93 9.42 11.10 10.35
CA MET A 93 10.09 9.83 10.12
C MET A 93 10.46 9.69 8.64
N GLU A 94 11.60 9.08 8.35
CA GLU A 94 12.08 8.82 7.00
C GLU A 94 13.01 7.60 6.97
N VAL A 95 13.11 6.98 5.79
CA VAL A 95 14.07 5.92 5.53
C VAL A 95 15.51 6.46 5.65
N ALA A 96 16.34 5.77 6.40
CA ALA A 96 17.74 6.11 6.59
C ALA A 96 18.58 5.61 5.40
N THR A 97 18.59 6.34 4.29
CA THR A 97 19.25 5.96 3.02
C THR A 97 20.74 5.65 3.13
N VAL A 98 21.40 6.12 4.19
CA VAL A 98 22.84 5.92 4.46
C VAL A 98 23.14 4.82 5.49
N GLU A 99 22.12 4.31 6.19
CA GLU A 99 22.29 3.28 7.22
C GLU A 99 22.06 1.87 6.64
N LEU A 100 22.77 0.89 7.19
CA LEU A 100 22.61 -0.51 6.77
C LEU A 100 21.18 -0.99 7.04
N TYR A 101 20.60 -1.73 6.09
CA TYR A 101 19.19 -2.15 6.08
C TYR A 101 18.19 -0.99 6.04
N THR A 102 18.65 0.23 5.83
CA THR A 102 17.83 1.44 5.63
C THR A 102 16.61 1.52 6.56
N PRO A 103 16.77 1.43 7.90
CA PRO A 103 15.64 1.50 8.81
C PRO A 103 14.91 2.83 8.70
N ILE A 104 13.66 2.87 9.15
CA ILE A 104 12.96 4.16 9.34
C ILE A 104 13.45 4.78 10.65
N LYS A 105 13.82 6.06 10.60
CA LYS A 105 14.25 6.85 11.76
C LYS A 105 13.63 8.24 11.71
N GLN A 106 13.68 8.96 12.83
CA GLN A 106 13.24 10.35 12.84
C GLN A 106 14.34 11.27 12.29
N ASP A 107 13.96 12.21 11.44
CA ASP A 107 14.82 13.30 10.95
C ASP A 107 15.28 14.16 12.14
N THR A 108 16.47 14.74 12.00
CA THR A 108 17.06 15.61 13.01
C THR A 108 17.39 16.97 12.43
N LYS A 109 17.05 18.03 13.15
CA LYS A 109 17.39 19.40 12.79
C LYS A 109 18.08 20.06 13.97
N LYS A 110 19.33 20.51 13.77
CA LYS A 110 20.18 21.09 14.82
C LYS A 110 20.33 20.15 16.04
N GLY A 111 20.52 18.85 15.79
CA GLY A 111 20.70 17.84 16.82
C GLY A 111 19.43 17.46 17.61
N LYS A 112 18.28 18.04 17.28
CA LYS A 112 16.99 17.71 17.90
C LYS A 112 16.10 16.94 16.93
N LEU A 113 15.27 16.07 17.48
CA LEU A 113 14.24 15.35 16.72
C LEU A 113 13.28 16.34 16.06
N ARG A 114 12.99 16.10 14.78
CA ARG A 114 12.15 16.99 13.99
C ARG A 114 10.70 16.53 13.99
N TYR A 115 9.83 17.49 14.24
CA TYR A 115 8.38 17.37 14.09
C TYR A 115 7.89 18.40 13.08
N TYR A 116 6.86 18.06 12.32
CA TYR A 116 6.10 19.03 11.56
C TYR A 116 5.33 19.95 12.51
N PRO A 117 5.09 21.22 12.14
CA PRO A 117 4.33 22.16 12.97
C PRO A 117 2.87 21.76 13.17
N TYR A 118 2.36 20.87 12.32
CA TYR A 118 0.99 20.33 12.36
C TYR A 118 1.03 18.83 12.06
N ASN A 119 -0.04 18.12 12.43
CA ASN A 119 -0.22 16.73 12.05
C ASN A 119 -0.47 16.60 10.54
N ILE A 120 0.03 15.53 9.94
CA ILE A 120 -0.23 15.22 8.53
C ILE A 120 -1.61 14.58 8.41
N ASN A 121 -2.45 15.08 7.50
CA ASN A 121 -3.82 14.60 7.32
C ASN A 121 -3.94 13.31 6.47
N TRP A 122 -2.81 12.73 6.07
CA TRP A 122 -2.70 11.54 5.20
C TRP A 122 -1.55 10.65 5.68
N ASN A 123 -1.54 9.39 5.24
CA ASN A 123 -0.37 8.54 5.41
C ASN A 123 0.71 8.99 4.41
N TYR A 124 1.90 9.28 4.90
CA TYR A 124 3.04 9.73 4.09
C TYR A 124 4.17 8.71 4.17
N GLY A 125 4.93 8.57 3.08
CA GLY A 125 5.98 7.56 3.00
C GLY A 125 6.56 7.44 1.61
N LEU A 126 7.04 6.24 1.26
CA LEU A 126 7.85 6.00 0.05
C LEU A 126 7.32 4.85 -0.82
N LEU A 127 7.68 4.91 -2.10
CA LEU A 127 7.64 3.78 -3.03
C LEU A 127 9.02 3.10 -2.99
N PRO A 128 9.11 1.80 -2.73
CA PRO A 128 10.41 1.13 -2.65
C PRO A 128 11.01 0.98 -4.05
N GLN A 129 12.32 0.74 -4.12
CA GLN A 129 13.09 0.58 -5.37
C GLN A 129 13.04 1.80 -6.32
N THR A 130 12.82 3.01 -5.79
CA THR A 130 12.94 4.30 -6.50
C THR A 130 14.03 5.16 -5.87
N TRP A 131 14.72 6.01 -6.63
CA TRP A 131 15.73 6.94 -6.12
C TRP A 131 15.41 8.37 -6.54
#